data_AF-A0A7C7QXD3-F1
#
_entry.id   AF-A0A7C7QXD3-F1
#
_cell.length_a   1.000
_cell.length_b   1.000
_cell.length_c   1.000
_cell.angle_alpha   90.00
_cell.angle_beta   90.00
_cell.angle_gamma   90.00
#
_symmetry.space_group_name_H-M   'P 1'
#
loop_
_entity.id
_entity.type
_entity.pdbx_description
1 polymer ?
#
loop_
_entity_poly.entity_id
_entity_poly.type
_entity_poly.pdbx_seq_one_letter_code
_entity_poly.pdbx_strand_id
1 'polypeptide(L)' 'MQRMDAVCREFIALPYWEKARLTMSTDRYRGYLPMGSEDAAYSMEEERRPHDLRECFINGPFDHAYDEYHHGTGGARFF' A
#
# COMPACT_ATOMS: atom_id res chain seq x y z
N MET A 1 7.04 22.64 -10.55
CA MET A 1 7.06 21.37 -9.79
C MET A 1 5.84 21.38 -8.87
N GLN A 2 4.90 20.44 -9.02
CA GLN A 2 3.77 20.33 -8.10
C GLN A 2 4.26 19.84 -6.74
N ARG A 3 3.62 20.28 -5.65
CA ARG A 3 3.92 19.79 -4.31
C ARG A 3 3.25 18.44 -4.08
N MET A 4 3.97 17.51 -3.46
CA MET A 4 3.48 16.16 -3.22
C MET A 4 2.17 16.12 -2.42
N ASP A 5 2.00 17.04 -1.46
CA ASP A 5 0.78 17.10 -0.64
C ASP A 5 -0.48 17.44 -1.47
N ALA A 6 -0.34 18.25 -2.52
CA ALA A 6 -1.44 18.55 -3.43
C ALA A 6 -1.82 17.32 -4.26
N VAL A 7 -0.82 16.63 -4.81
CA VAL A 7 -1.02 15.40 -5.61
C VAL A 7 -1.70 14.31 -4.79
N CYS A 8 -1.27 14.11 -3.53
CA CYS A 8 -1.92 13.16 -2.64
C CYS A 8 -3.38 13.53 -2.38
N ARG A 9 -3.68 14.80 -2.11
CA ARG A 9 -5.06 15.25 -1.86
C ARG A 9 -5.94 15.04 -3.08
N GLU A 10 -5.44 15.37 -4.27
CA GLU A 10 -6.15 15.15 -5.54
C GLU A 10 -6.45 13.66 -5.76
N PHE A 11 -5.46 12.79 -5.56
CA PHE A 11 -5.65 11.34 -5.69
C PHE A 11 -6.69 10.81 -4.71
N ILE A 12 -6.61 11.19 -3.43
CA ILE A 12 -7.53 10.71 -2.39
C ILE A 12 -8.96 11.21 -2.63
N ALA A 13 -9.11 12.40 -3.20
CA ALA A 13 -10.40 12.99 -3.57
C ALA A 13 -11.08 12.31 -4.77
N LEU A 14 -10.38 11.45 -5.52
CA LEU A 14 -11.00 10.69 -6.61
C LEU A 14 -12.11 9.76 -6.08
N PRO A 15 -13.15 9.50 -6.91
CA PRO A 15 -14.14 8.50 -6.58
C PRO A 15 -13.51 7.13 -6.31
N TYR A 16 -14.09 6.38 -5.38
CA TYR A 16 -13.57 5.07 -4.97
C TYR A 16 -13.30 4.13 -6.15
N TRP A 17 -14.20 4.06 -7.13
CA TRP A 17 -14.04 3.17 -8.28
C TRP A 17 -12.88 3.54 -9.21
N GLU A 18 -12.36 4.77 -9.14
CA GLU A 18 -11.16 5.17 -9.88
C GLU A 18 -9.91 4.70 -9.14
N LYS A 19 -9.88 4.89 -7.83
CA LYS A 19 -8.79 4.41 -6.96
C LYS A 19 -8.70 2.87 -6.96
N ALA A 20 -9.84 2.20 -6.89
CA ALA A 20 -9.93 0.74 -6.85
C ALA A 20 -9.38 0.03 -8.10
N ARG A 21 -9.32 0.71 -9.25
CA ARG A 21 -8.66 0.18 -10.47
C ARG A 21 -7.17 -0.01 -10.29
N LEU A 22 -6.59 0.65 -9.30
CA LEU A 22 -5.17 0.63 -8.99
C LEU A 22 -4.88 -0.17 -7.71
N THR A 23 -5.84 -0.99 -7.26
CA THR A 23 -5.69 -1.81 -6.04
C THR A 23 -4.38 -2.57 -6.06
N MET A 24 -3.70 -2.57 -4.90
CA MET A 24 -2.40 -3.18 -4.74
C MET A 24 -2.42 -4.66 -5.15
N SER A 25 -1.50 -5.03 -6.04
CA SER A 25 -1.31 -6.43 -6.40
C SER A 25 -0.43 -7.15 -5.36
N THR A 26 -0.78 -8.39 -5.06
CA THR A 26 -0.11 -9.21 -4.05
C THR A 26 1.33 -9.56 -4.42
N ASP A 27 1.67 -9.54 -5.70
CA ASP A 27 2.97 -9.90 -6.24
C ASP A 27 3.99 -8.74 -6.23
N ARG A 28 3.54 -7.48 -6.12
CA ARG A 28 4.43 -6.31 -6.26
C ARG A 28 4.40 -5.38 -5.07
N TYR A 29 3.40 -5.49 -4.21
CA TYR A 29 3.23 -4.63 -3.04
C TYR A 29 3.30 -3.13 -3.42
N ARG A 30 2.65 -2.79 -4.54
CA ARG A 30 2.48 -1.42 -5.07
C ARG A 30 1.04 -1.21 -5.47
N GLY A 31 0.53 -0.01 -5.26
CA GLY A 31 -0.84 0.38 -5.63
C GLY A 31 -1.66 0.90 -4.46
N TYR A 32 -2.97 0.98 -4.68
CA TYR A 32 -3.94 1.53 -3.74
C TYR A 32 -4.35 0.50 -2.68
N LEU A 33 -4.37 0.94 -1.43
CA LEU A 33 -4.94 0.24 -0.29
C LEU A 33 -6.20 1.00 0.18
N PRO A 34 -7.38 0.36 0.13
CA PRO A 34 -8.62 1.02 0.51
C PRO A 34 -8.73 1.21 2.03
N MET A 35 -9.69 2.03 2.45
CA MET A 35 -9.97 2.27 3.86
C MET A 35 -10.19 0.97 4.63
N GLY A 36 -9.50 0.78 5.75
CA GLY A 36 -9.66 -0.39 6.61
C GLY A 36 -9.05 -1.68 6.05
N SER A 37 -8.08 -1.59 5.14
CA SER A 37 -7.35 -2.75 4.59
C SER A 37 -6.06 -3.09 5.34
N GLU A 38 -5.68 -2.29 6.33
CA GLU A 38 -4.47 -2.48 7.12
C GLU A 38 -4.80 -2.51 8.61
N ASP A 39 -4.03 -3.34 9.33
CA ASP A 39 -4.08 -3.46 10.78
C ASP A 39 -2.73 -3.09 11.40
N ALA A 40 -2.79 -2.43 12.55
CA ALA A 40 -1.61 -2.04 13.32
C ALA A 40 -0.94 -3.27 13.97
N ALA A 41 -0.08 -3.95 13.19
CA ALA A 41 0.88 -4.99 13.56
C ALA A 41 0.33 -6.20 14.36
N TYR A 42 0.64 -7.40 13.87
CA TYR A 42 0.34 -8.69 14.49
C TYR A 42 1.14 -8.96 15.78
N SER A 43 0.93 -8.16 16.83
CA SER A 43 1.31 -8.56 18.19
C SER A 43 0.19 -9.44 18.74
N MET A 44 0.40 -10.76 18.72
CA MET A 44 -0.33 -11.83 19.42
C MET A 44 -1.58 -11.36 20.21
N GLU A 45 -2.77 -11.86 19.80
CA GLU A 45 -4.15 -11.56 20.30
C GLU A 45 -4.97 -10.65 19.36
N GLU A 46 -5.16 -11.14 18.14
CA GLU A 46 -5.53 -10.41 16.91
C GLU A 46 -7.03 -10.13 16.72
N GLU A 47 -7.91 -10.83 17.42
CA GLU A 47 -9.32 -10.97 17.01
C GLU A 47 -10.21 -9.72 17.25
N ARG A 48 -9.67 -8.61 17.76
CA ARG A 48 -10.47 -7.50 18.28
C ARG A 48 -10.00 -6.07 18.01
N ARG A 49 -8.99 -5.85 17.16
CA ARG A 49 -8.56 -4.48 16.87
C ARG A 49 -9.30 -3.94 15.65
N PRO A 50 -9.89 -2.73 15.72
CA PRO A 50 -10.48 -2.10 14.56
C PRO A 50 -9.36 -1.76 13.57
N HIS A 51 -9.64 -1.97 12.28
CA HIS A 51 -8.73 -1.58 11.21
C HIS A 51 -8.36 -0.11 11.29
N ASP A 52 -7.16 0.21 10.80
CA ASP A 52 -6.73 1.59 10.69
C ASP A 52 -7.66 2.34 9.73
N LEU A 53 -8.16 3.50 10.19
CA LEU A 53 -8.97 4.40 9.37
C LEU A 53 -8.07 5.24 8.46
N ARG A 54 -7.37 4.56 7.56
CA ARG A 54 -6.56 5.16 6.52
C ARG A 54 -6.78 4.45 5.19
N GLU A 55 -6.56 5.20 4.13
CA GLU A 55 -6.32 4.68 2.79
C GLU A 55 -4.97 5.23 2.30
N CYS A 56 -4.29 4.53 1.41
CA CYS A 56 -3.01 4.99 0.88
C CYS A 56 -2.70 4.46 -0.51
N PHE A 57 -1.66 5.02 -1.12
CA PHE A 57 -1.07 4.51 -2.34
C PHE A 57 0.40 4.19 -2.09
N ILE A 58 0.79 2.94 -2.25
CA ILE A 58 2.16 2.48 -2.07
C ILE A 58 2.89 2.57 -3.42
N ASN A 59 3.92 3.42 -3.45
CA ASN A 59 4.87 3.52 -4.55
C ASN A 59 6.23 2.93 -4.15
N GLY A 60 7.05 2.61 -5.13
CA GLY A 60 8.45 2.25 -4.94
C GLY A 60 9.30 2.79 -6.08
N PRO A 61 10.52 2.28 -6.26
CA PRO A 61 11.39 2.71 -7.34
C PRO A 61 10.74 2.49 -8.71
N PHE A 62 10.93 3.45 -9.61
CA PHE A 62 10.53 3.30 -11.01
C PHE A 62 11.43 2.27 -11.73
N ASP A 63 10.91 1.63 -12.77
CA ASP A 63 11.59 0.61 -13.57
C ASP A 63 12.13 -0.59 -12.77
N HIS A 64 11.52 -0.86 -11.61
CA HIS A 64 11.86 -1.96 -10.73
C HIS A 64 10.62 -2.79 -10.42
N ALA A 65 10.11 -3.49 -11.45
CA ALA A 65 8.88 -4.27 -11.38
C ALA A 65 8.97 -5.52 -10.48
N TYR A 66 10.19 -6.02 -10.28
CA TYR A 66 10.56 -7.04 -9.31
C TYR A 66 11.71 -6.46 -8.49
N ASP A 67 11.54 -6.36 -7.18
CA ASP A 67 12.66 -6.00 -6.32
C ASP A 67 13.23 -7.27 -5.64
N GLU A 68 14.56 -7.38 -5.65
CA GLU A 68 15.27 -8.46 -4.95
C GLU A 68 15.02 -8.40 -3.43
N TYR A 69 14.46 -7.31 -2.92
CA TYR A 69 14.15 -7.12 -1.52
C TYR A 69 12.89 -7.88 -1.06
N HIS A 70 11.85 -7.98 -1.89
CA HIS A 70 10.63 -8.73 -1.60
C HIS A 70 10.67 -10.15 -2.19
N HIS A 71 11.39 -10.34 -3.32
CA HIS A 71 11.38 -11.62 -4.05
C HIS A 71 12.76 -12.27 -4.23
N GLY A 72 13.83 -11.61 -3.78
CA GLY A 72 15.18 -12.17 -3.82
C GLY A 72 15.52 -12.93 -2.53
N THR A 73 16.59 -13.72 -2.59
CA THR A 73 17.06 -14.55 -1.46
C THR A 73 17.42 -13.73 -0.21
N GLY A 74 17.78 -12.46 -0.37
CA GLY A 74 18.04 -11.55 0.75
C GLY A 74 16.78 -11.08 1.48
N GLY A 75 15.63 -11.11 0.80
CA GLY A 75 14.32 -10.69 1.29
C GLY A 75 13.56 -11.76 2.07
N ALA A 76 13.75 -13.04 1.70
CA ALA A 76 13.01 -14.21 2.20
C ALA A 76 13.08 -14.46 3.73
N ARG A 77 13.88 -13.69 4.47
CA ARG A 77 13.94 -13.76 5.94
C ARG A 77 13.04 -12.73 6.64
N PHE A 78 12.48 -11.78 5.89
CA PHE A 78 11.66 -10.69 6.38
C PHE A 78 10.19 -10.81 5.97
N PHE A 79 9.91 -11.67 4.99
CA PHE A 79 8.60 -12.00 4.43
C PHE A 79 8.51 -13.52 4.29
#